data_AF-A0A1Q3DHA2-F1
#
_entry.id   AF-A0A1Q3DHA2-F1
#
_cell.length_a   1.000
_cell.length_b   1.000
_cell.length_c   1.000
_cell.angle_alpha   90.00
_cell.angle_beta   90.00
_cell.angle_gamma   90.00
#
_symmetry.space_group_name_H-M   'P 1'
#
loop_
_entity.id
_entity.type
_entity.pdbx_description
1 polymer ?
#
loop_
_entity_poly.entity_id
_entity_poly.type
_entity_poly.pdbx_seq_one_letter_code
_entity_poly.pdbx_strand_id
1 'polypeptide(L)'
;MVDVELKVTVCRVKKCAYDFLSIDSDLMDDDEESWNLMGRDICLKSTFLYCDCNRMISQSPKDQKEALTVLANKLFCSIEELDHAVKIRNIALTQDRYNEAAIILQELMAIMP
;
A
#
# COMPACT_ATOMS: atom_id res chain seq x y z
N MET A 1 17.22 -18.12 -11.51
CA MET A 1 16.62 -18.20 -10.17
C MET A 1 16.06 -16.83 -9.72
N VAL A 2 16.84 -15.75 -9.81
CA VAL A 2 16.41 -14.36 -9.50
C VAL A 2 15.14 -13.91 -10.25
N ASP A 3 15.00 -14.28 -11.53
CA ASP A 3 13.83 -13.92 -12.35
C ASP A 3 12.49 -14.51 -11.83
N VAL A 4 12.51 -15.73 -11.30
CA VAL A 4 11.29 -16.38 -10.75
C VAL A 4 10.90 -15.73 -9.44
N GLU A 5 11.87 -15.39 -8.61
CA GLU A 5 11.66 -14.75 -7.30
C GLU A 5 11.11 -13.32 -7.43
N LEU A 6 11.62 -12.57 -8.40
CA LEU A 6 11.11 -11.24 -8.73
C LEU A 6 9.65 -11.32 -9.19
N LYS A 7 9.33 -12.25 -10.12
CA LYS A 7 7.95 -12.49 -10.57
C LYS A 7 7.00 -12.81 -9.43
N VAL A 8 7.40 -13.70 -8.52
CA VAL A 8 6.60 -14.04 -7.33
C VAL A 8 6.40 -12.83 -6.42
N THR A 9 7.43 -11.99 -6.25
CA THR A 9 7.34 -10.76 -5.45
C THR A 9 6.39 -9.76 -6.09
N VAL A 10 6.53 -9.48 -7.38
CA VAL A 10 5.61 -8.60 -8.14
C VAL A 10 4.17 -9.09 -8.05
N CYS A 11 3.92 -10.39 -8.17
CA CYS A 11 2.59 -10.97 -7.99
C CYS A 11 2.01 -10.70 -6.59
N ARG A 12 2.83 -10.79 -5.54
CA ARG A 12 2.39 -10.50 -4.16
C ARG A 12 2.09 -9.02 -3.96
N VAL A 13 2.91 -8.11 -4.50
CA VAL A 13 2.64 -6.67 -4.47
C VAL A 13 1.35 -6.35 -5.20
N LYS A 14 1.14 -6.88 -6.41
CA LYS A 14 -0.10 -6.69 -7.19
C LYS A 14 -1.32 -7.21 -6.43
N LYS A 15 -1.22 -8.40 -5.83
CA LYS A 15 -2.31 -8.94 -5.00
C LYS A 15 -2.63 -8.02 -3.83
N CYS A 16 -1.61 -7.57 -3.09
CA CYS A 16 -1.79 -6.65 -1.98
C CYS A 16 -2.43 -5.33 -2.43
N ALA A 17 -2.01 -4.79 -3.58
CA ALA A 17 -2.61 -3.61 -4.17
C ALA A 17 -4.10 -3.83 -4.51
N TYR A 18 -4.46 -4.94 -5.15
CA TYR A 18 -5.87 -5.26 -5.42
C TYR A 18 -6.68 -5.42 -4.13
N ASP A 19 -6.16 -6.13 -3.14
CA ASP A 19 -6.81 -6.31 -1.84
C ASP A 19 -7.00 -4.96 -1.13
N PHE A 20 -6.04 -4.03 -1.27
CA PHE A 20 -6.12 -2.69 -0.72
C PHE A 20 -7.17 -1.85 -1.46
N LEU A 21 -7.16 -1.87 -2.80
CA LEU A 21 -8.12 -1.14 -3.67
C LEU A 21 -9.55 -1.69 -3.61
N SER A 22 -9.74 -2.90 -3.09
CA SER A 22 -11.05 -3.53 -2.90
C SER A 22 -11.66 -3.26 -1.52
N ILE A 23 -10.95 -2.53 -0.65
CA ILE A 23 -11.52 -2.05 0.61
C ILE A 23 -12.59 -1.02 0.23
N ASP A 24 -13.85 -1.42 0.38
CA ASP A 24 -14.97 -0.53 0.13
C ASP A 24 -14.93 0.62 1.15
N SER A 25 -14.85 1.86 0.68
CA SER A 25 -14.89 3.06 1.54
C SER A 25 -16.20 3.18 2.31
N ASP A 26 -17.24 2.46 1.89
CA ASP A 26 -18.56 2.41 2.53
C ASP A 26 -18.60 1.49 3.77
N LEU A 27 -17.51 0.80 4.14
CA LEU A 27 -17.42 -0.08 5.32
C LEU A 27 -17.10 0.65 6.64
N MET A 28 -17.21 1.97 6.67
CA MET A 28 -16.92 2.76 7.87
C MET A 28 -18.14 2.82 8.80
N ASP A 29 -18.45 1.71 9.46
CA ASP A 29 -19.29 1.79 10.65
C ASP A 29 -18.58 2.65 11.70
N ASP A 30 -19.22 3.74 12.16
CA ASP A 30 -18.65 4.68 13.13
C ASP A 30 -18.71 4.11 14.57
N ASP A 31 -18.09 2.95 14.74
CA ASP A 31 -17.93 2.29 16.02
C ASP A 31 -16.45 1.98 16.29
N GLU A 32 -16.10 1.93 17.58
CA GLU A 32 -14.73 1.75 18.02
C GLU A 32 -14.08 0.45 17.55
N GLU A 33 -14.85 -0.64 17.48
CA GLU A 33 -14.32 -1.94 17.08
C GLU A 33 -13.94 -1.92 15.61
N SER A 34 -14.77 -1.32 14.76
CA SER A 34 -14.50 -1.12 13.32
C SER A 34 -13.25 -0.29 13.07
N TRP A 35 -13.09 0.86 13.74
CA TRP A 35 -11.88 1.68 13.63
C TRP A 35 -10.62 0.94 14.08
N ASN A 36 -10.69 0.20 15.20
CA ASN A 36 -9.56 -0.60 15.70
C ASN A 36 -9.22 -1.77 14.77
N LEU A 37 -10.22 -2.40 14.17
CA LEU A 37 -10.02 -3.46 13.19
C LEU A 37 -9.33 -2.92 11.93
N MET A 38 -9.81 -1.81 11.40
CA MET A 38 -9.22 -1.15 10.24
C MET A 38 -7.75 -0.77 10.49
N GLY A 39 -7.44 -0.15 11.63
CA GLY A 39 -6.06 0.23 11.94
C GLY A 39 -5.10 -0.98 12.00
N ARG A 40 -5.56 -2.10 12.58
CA ARG A 40 -4.77 -3.35 12.60
C ARG A 40 -4.58 -3.94 11.21
N ASP A 41 -5.63 -3.93 10.38
CA ASP A 41 -5.58 -4.46 9.03
C ASP A 41 -4.62 -3.65 8.13
N ILE A 42 -4.70 -2.32 8.20
CA ILE A 42 -3.79 -1.40 7.49
C ILE A 42 -2.34 -1.66 7.92
N CYS A 43 -2.07 -1.72 9.23
CA CYS A 43 -0.73 -1.97 9.76
C CYS A 43 -0.15 -3.33 9.31
N LEU A 44 -0.97 -4.37 9.31
CA LEU A 44 -0.56 -5.70 8.88
C LEU A 44 -0.24 -5.71 7.38
N LYS A 45 -1.17 -5.23 6.54
CA LYS A 45 -1.01 -5.19 5.08
C LYS A 45 0.16 -4.30 4.67
N SER A 46 0.33 -3.13 5.28
CA SER A 46 1.43 -2.22 4.98
C SER A 46 2.80 -2.82 5.28
N THR A 47 2.92 -3.59 6.36
CA THR A 47 4.17 -4.28 6.72
C THR A 47 4.59 -5.30 5.66
N PHE A 48 3.65 -6.13 5.18
CA PHE A 48 3.95 -7.08 4.10
C PHE A 48 4.27 -6.38 2.79
N LEU A 49 3.50 -5.33 2.46
CA LEU A 49 3.72 -4.53 1.26
C LEU A 49 5.09 -3.86 1.27
N TYR A 50 5.53 -3.33 2.41
CA TYR A 50 6.86 -2.73 2.59
C TYR A 50 7.99 -3.72 2.32
N CYS A 51 7.90 -4.92 2.90
CA CYS A 51 8.87 -5.98 2.66
C CYS A 51 8.96 -6.37 1.18
N ASP A 52 7.81 -6.52 0.52
CA ASP A 52 7.76 -6.93 -0.88
C ASP A 52 8.18 -5.81 -1.85
N CYS A 53 7.81 -4.56 -1.58
CA CYS A 53 8.28 -3.39 -2.33
C CYS A 53 9.81 -3.26 -2.22
N ASN A 54 10.38 -3.37 -1.03
CA ASN A 54 11.83 -3.32 -0.85
C ASN A 54 12.55 -4.43 -1.62
N ARG A 55 12.02 -5.66 -1.57
CA ARG A 55 12.59 -6.78 -2.32
C ARG A 55 12.51 -6.54 -3.83
N MET A 56 11.35 -6.12 -4.33
CA MET A 56 11.14 -5.77 -5.74
C MET A 56 12.12 -4.69 -6.19
N ILE A 57 12.21 -3.57 -5.47
CA ILE A 57 13.14 -2.46 -5.79
C ILE A 57 14.59 -2.95 -5.81
N SER A 58 14.98 -3.77 -4.83
CA SER A 58 16.35 -4.28 -4.74
C SER A 58 16.74 -5.13 -5.97
N GLN A 59 15.79 -5.87 -6.52
CA GLN A 59 15.95 -6.79 -7.65
C GLN A 59 15.70 -6.15 -9.02
N SER A 60 15.13 -4.93 -9.05
CA SER A 60 14.79 -4.24 -10.29
C SER A 60 16.03 -3.69 -11.03
N PRO A 61 15.96 -3.50 -12.36
CA PRO A 61 17.00 -2.83 -13.14
C PRO A 61 17.25 -1.38 -12.68
N LYS A 62 18.49 -0.88 -12.83
CA LYS A 62 18.92 0.44 -12.31
C LYS A 62 18.07 1.61 -12.82
N ASP A 63 17.63 1.54 -14.07
CA ASP A 63 16.77 2.50 -14.75
C ASP A 63 15.36 2.59 -14.15
N GLN A 64 14.89 1.54 -13.47
CA GLN A 64 13.57 1.53 -12.81
C GLN A 64 13.65 1.79 -11.31
N LYS A 65 14.79 1.52 -10.67
CA LYS A 65 14.94 1.61 -9.21
C LYS A 65 14.57 2.99 -8.64
N GLU A 66 14.97 4.06 -9.31
CA GLU A 66 14.71 5.42 -8.84
C GLU A 66 13.21 5.72 -8.83
N ALA A 67 12.52 5.48 -9.94
CA ALA A 67 11.07 5.68 -10.05
C ALA A 67 10.29 4.82 -9.04
N LEU A 68 10.65 3.54 -8.90
CA LEU A 68 10.02 2.64 -7.93
C LEU A 68 10.26 3.09 -6.49
N THR A 69 11.45 3.58 -6.16
CA THR A 69 11.78 4.09 -4.82
C THR A 69 10.96 5.34 -4.49
N VAL A 70 10.84 6.27 -5.45
CA VAL A 70 10.05 7.49 -5.27
C VAL A 70 8.59 7.16 -5.01
N LEU A 71 7.99 6.27 -5.81
CA LEU A 71 6.59 5.87 -5.62
C LEU A 71 6.40 5.10 -4.31
N ALA A 72 7.30 4.18 -3.97
CA ALA A 72 7.22 3.44 -2.71
C ALA A 72 7.30 4.38 -1.50
N ASN A 73 8.23 5.35 -1.50
CA ASN A 73 8.32 6.32 -0.40
C ASN A 73 7.02 7.14 -0.26
N LYS A 74 6.47 7.65 -1.37
CA LYS A 74 5.19 8.36 -1.36
C LYS A 74 4.05 7.49 -0.83
N LEU A 75 3.98 6.23 -1.25
CA LEU A 75 2.98 5.27 -0.81
C LEU A 75 3.03 5.07 0.70
N PHE A 76 4.22 4.82 1.27
CA PHE A 76 4.35 4.58 2.70
C PHE A 76 4.10 5.84 3.53
N CYS A 77 4.47 7.03 3.04
CA CYS A 77 4.05 8.28 3.68
C CYS A 77 2.52 8.41 3.71
N SER A 78 1.84 8.14 2.58
CA SER A 78 0.36 8.18 2.54
C SER A 78 -0.29 7.15 3.46
N ILE A 79 0.31 5.97 3.63
CA ILE A 79 -0.17 4.93 4.55
C ILE A 79 0.04 5.33 6.01
N GLU A 80 1.16 5.98 6.36
CA GLU A 80 1.39 6.52 7.71
C GLU A 80 0.35 7.60 8.06
N GLU A 81 0.04 8.48 7.11
CA GLU A 81 -1.01 9.48 7.29
C GLU A 81 -2.41 8.85 7.37
N LEU A 82 -2.66 7.77 6.61
CA LEU A 82 -3.90 6.99 6.70
C LEU A 82 -4.05 6.34 8.08
N ASP A 83 -3.00 5.69 8.59
CA ASP A 83 -2.98 5.12 9.94
C ASP A 83 -3.25 6.19 11.02
N HIS A 84 -2.66 7.38 10.86
CA HIS A 84 -2.98 8.51 11.74
C HIS A 84 -4.46 8.91 11.66
N ALA A 85 -5.01 9.05 10.46
CA ALA A 85 -6.42 9.40 10.23
C ALA A 85 -7.38 8.41 10.89
N VAL A 86 -7.08 7.11 10.77
CA VAL A 86 -7.81 6.01 11.40
C VAL A 86 -7.75 6.09 12.92
N LYS A 87 -6.58 6.38 13.50
CA LYS A 87 -6.41 6.53 14.97
C LYS A 87 -7.23 7.69 15.54
N ILE A 88 -7.36 8.78 14.79
CA ILE A 88 -8.18 9.95 15.20
C ILE A 88 -9.64 9.83 14.73
N ARG A 89 -10.03 8.73 14.07
CA ARG A 89 -11.38 8.45 13.57
C ARG A 89 -11.92 9.54 12.66
N ASN A 90 -11.06 10.13 11.83
CA ASN A 90 -11.45 11.20 10.92
C ASN A 90 -11.81 10.62 9.55
N ILE A 91 -13.12 10.43 9.31
CA ILE A 91 -13.65 9.83 8.07
C ILE A 91 -13.14 10.54 6.82
N ALA A 92 -13.25 11.87 6.75
CA ALA A 92 -12.85 12.63 5.58
C ALA A 92 -11.34 12.47 5.28
N LEU A 93 -10.51 12.59 6.32
CA LEU A 93 -9.07 12.41 6.17
C LEU A 93 -8.72 10.96 5.80
N THR A 94 -9.35 9.98 6.41
CA THR A 94 -9.15 8.55 6.08
C THR A 94 -9.48 8.29 4.62
N GLN A 95 -10.60 8.82 4.12
CA GLN A 95 -10.97 8.70 2.71
C GLN A 95 -9.94 9.36 1.78
N ASP A 96 -9.51 10.58 2.11
CA ASP A 96 -8.54 11.32 1.31
C ASP A 96 -7.19 10.59 1.24
N ARG A 97 -6.69 10.09 2.38
CA ARG A 97 -5.42 9.35 2.44
C ARG A 97 -5.53 7.98 1.76
N TYR A 98 -6.68 7.32 1.85
CA TYR A 98 -6.94 6.06 1.17
C TYR A 98 -6.93 6.25 -0.36
N ASN A 99 -7.62 7.28 -0.86
CA ASN A 99 -7.64 7.62 -2.28
C ASN A 99 -6.23 7.96 -2.82
N GLU A 100 -5.44 8.70 -2.04
CA GLU A 100 -4.06 9.01 -2.41
C GLU A 100 -3.19 7.75 -2.49
N ALA A 101 -3.25 6.88 -1.47
CA ALA A 101 -2.55 5.59 -1.49
C ALA A 101 -2.98 4.71 -2.67
N ALA A 102 -4.28 4.70 -3.01
CA ALA A 102 -4.83 3.97 -4.14
C ALA A 102 -4.26 4.44 -5.48
N ILE A 103 -4.17 5.76 -5.70
CA ILE A 103 -3.56 6.35 -6.91
C ILE A 103 -2.08 5.94 -7.01
N ILE A 104 -1.33 6.09 -5.92
CA ILE A 104 0.11 5.75 -5.91
C ILE A 104 0.31 4.24 -6.16
N LEU A 105 -0.56 3.38 -5.62
CA LEU A 105 -0.53 1.94 -5.90
C LEU A 105 -0.75 1.62 -7.39
N GLN A 106 -1.69 2.32 -8.04
CA GLN A 106 -1.93 2.16 -9.48
C GLN A 106 -0.71 2.61 -10.30
N GLU A 107 -0.10 3.75 -9.95
CA GLU A 107 1.14 4.22 -10.58
C GLU A 107 2.28 3.22 -10.40
N LEU A 108 2.44 2.68 -9.18
CA LEU A 108 3.46 1.67 -8.88
C LEU A 108 3.25 0.43 -9.75
N MET A 109 2.01 -0.09 -9.81
CA MET A 109 1.65 -1.27 -10.62
C MET A 109 1.92 -1.10 -12.11
N ALA A 110 1.80 0.13 -12.64
CA ALA A 110 2.04 0.42 -14.05
C ALA A 110 3.53 0.36 -14.44
N ILE A 111 4.44 0.54 -13.48
CA ILE A 111 5.89 0.57 -13.74
C ILE A 111 6.65 -0.64 -13.16
N MET A 112 5.95 -1.60 -12.55
CA MET A 112 6.57 -2.83 -12.05
C MET A 112 7.22 -3.63 -13.19
N PRO A 113 8.37 -4.29 -12.93
CA PRO A 113 9.05 -5.13 -13.90
C PRO A 113 8.28 -6.40 -14.29
#